data_AF-A0A1A9BVP2-F1
#
_entry.id   AF-A0A1A9BVP2-F1
#
_cell.length_a   1.000
_cell.length_b   1.000
_cell.length_c   1.000
_cell.angle_alpha   90.00
_cell.angle_beta   90.00
_cell.angle_gamma   90.00
#
_symmetry.space_group_name_H-M   'P 1'
#
loop_
_entity.id
_entity.type
_entity.pdbx_description
1 polymer ?
#
loop_
_entity_poly.entity_id
_entity_poly.type
_entity_poly.pdbx_seq_one_letter_code
_entity_poly.pdbx_strand_id
1 'polypeptide(L)'
;MIGTIAEPEPRCCGRLVTTLELVAGPDPDRREASGLAVSVPPRLLAEEFGRGSVMRFEDVDFPAALTHEPTRRFLRETGLPEEHALFRLDLDTVLPTLTESHACDPTAELPADADRLIVLGHLDAPNVLLLHGETGTLHTWTPAAPIPHALTADVSVLAFALWLLHRDTAAHA
;
A
#
# COMPACT_ATOMS: atom_id res chain seq x y z
N MET A 1 -6.92 -13.77 -40.75
CA MET A 1 -7.16 -14.19 -39.35
C MET A 1 -6.16 -13.45 -38.48
N ILE A 2 -6.57 -12.32 -37.93
CA ILE A 2 -5.80 -11.62 -36.89
C ILE A 2 -6.77 -11.55 -35.73
N GLY A 3 -6.51 -12.38 -34.72
CA GLY A 3 -7.31 -12.42 -33.50
C GLY A 3 -7.13 -11.10 -32.77
N THR A 4 -8.22 -10.36 -32.63
CA THR A 4 -8.30 -9.23 -31.70
C THR A 4 -8.08 -9.79 -30.30
N ILE A 5 -6.94 -9.48 -29.70
CA ILE A 5 -6.73 -9.63 -28.28
C ILE A 5 -7.66 -8.62 -27.61
N ALA A 6 -8.72 -9.14 -26.99
CA ALA A 6 -9.60 -8.36 -26.16
C ALA A 6 -8.79 -7.78 -25.01
N GLU A 7 -8.76 -6.46 -24.90
CA GLU A 7 -8.17 -5.77 -23.77
C GLU A 7 -8.90 -6.22 -22.48
N PRO A 8 -8.18 -6.49 -21.38
CA PRO A 8 -8.83 -6.79 -20.11
C PRO A 8 -9.62 -5.56 -19.66
N GLU A 9 -10.91 -5.74 -19.42
CA GLU A 9 -11.78 -4.66 -18.93
C GLU A 9 -11.25 -4.10 -17.59
N PRO A 10 -11.37 -2.77 -17.35
CA PRO A 10 -10.97 -2.16 -16.09
C PRO A 10 -11.98 -2.52 -15.01
N ARG A 11 -11.77 -3.67 -14.38
CA ARG A 11 -12.60 -4.15 -13.26
C ARG A 11 -11.72 -4.16 -12.01
N CYS A 12 -12.07 -3.31 -11.04
CA CYS A 12 -11.98 -3.53 -9.58
C CYS A 12 -11.42 -2.37 -8.73
N CYS A 13 -10.90 -1.28 -9.29
CA CYS A 13 -10.40 -0.15 -8.48
C CYS A 13 -11.50 0.45 -7.56
N GLY A 14 -12.76 0.50 -8.04
CA GLY A 14 -13.90 0.97 -7.25
C GLY A 14 -14.21 0.15 -5.99
N ARG A 15 -13.92 -1.17 -5.97
CA ARG A 15 -14.18 -2.01 -4.78
C ARG A 15 -13.23 -1.69 -3.64
N LEU A 16 -11.95 -1.45 -3.93
CA LEU A 16 -10.99 -1.02 -2.92
C LEU A 16 -11.39 0.32 -2.32
N VAL A 17 -11.65 1.33 -3.15
CA VAL A 17 -12.03 2.67 -2.67
C VAL A 17 -13.28 2.59 -1.78
N THR A 18 -14.33 1.86 -2.20
CA THR A 18 -15.53 1.68 -1.36
C THR A 18 -15.26 0.90 -0.08
N THR A 19 -14.43 -0.15 -0.10
CA THR A 19 -14.06 -0.88 1.13
C THR A 19 -13.20 -0.02 2.06
N LEU A 20 -12.33 0.82 1.52
CA LEU A 20 -11.51 1.75 2.28
C LEU A 20 -12.36 2.85 2.93
N GLU A 21 -13.35 3.39 2.22
CA GLU A 21 -14.35 4.31 2.79
C GLU A 21 -15.16 3.65 3.92
N LEU A 22 -15.44 2.35 3.82
CA LEU A 22 -16.17 1.60 4.85
C LEU A 22 -15.32 1.30 6.10
N VAL A 23 -14.02 1.02 5.93
CA VAL A 23 -13.10 0.67 7.02
C VAL A 23 -12.60 1.91 7.77
N ALA A 24 -12.44 3.05 7.10
CA ALA A 24 -11.90 4.27 7.69
C ALA A 24 -12.74 4.85 8.84
N GLY A 25 -14.02 4.48 8.97
CA GLY A 25 -14.92 5.09 9.94
C GLY A 25 -15.12 6.60 9.71
N PRO A 26 -16.02 7.26 10.45
CA PRO A 26 -16.36 8.67 10.22
C PRO A 26 -15.26 9.67 10.66
N ASP A 27 -14.17 9.20 11.26
CA ASP A 27 -13.09 10.05 11.78
C ASP A 27 -11.71 9.54 11.30
N PRO A 28 -11.12 10.16 10.26
CA PRO A 28 -9.81 9.77 9.74
C PRO A 28 -8.66 10.08 10.70
N ASP A 29 -8.89 10.86 11.76
CA ASP A 29 -7.88 11.22 12.77
C ASP A 29 -7.92 10.26 13.98
N ARG A 30 -8.90 9.35 14.05
CA ARG A 30 -8.99 8.38 15.14
C ARG A 30 -7.84 7.37 15.06
N ARG A 31 -6.99 7.36 16.09
CA ARG A 31 -5.92 6.37 16.28
C ARG A 31 -6.22 5.49 17.48
N GLU A 32 -5.94 4.20 17.35
CA GLU A 32 -5.90 3.24 18.45
C GLU A 32 -4.67 3.48 19.33
N ALA A 33 -4.59 2.83 20.49
CA ALA A 33 -3.45 2.96 21.42
C ALA A 33 -2.08 2.62 20.79
N SER A 34 -2.08 1.88 19.68
CA SER A 34 -0.90 1.55 18.88
C SER A 34 -0.36 2.72 18.05
N GLY A 35 -1.13 3.80 17.87
CA GLY A 35 -0.84 4.91 16.95
C GLY A 35 -1.28 4.63 15.50
N LEU A 36 -1.98 3.53 15.24
CA LEU A 36 -2.56 3.17 13.94
C LEU A 36 -4.09 3.24 14.00
N ALA A 37 -4.73 3.40 12.86
CA ALA A 37 -6.19 3.52 12.76
C ALA A 37 -6.92 2.20 13.07
N VAL A 38 -6.31 1.04 12.76
CA VAL A 38 -6.90 -0.28 13.00
C VAL A 38 -5.89 -1.19 13.70
N SER A 39 -6.37 -1.98 14.67
CA SER A 39 -5.56 -3.05 15.28
C SER A 39 -5.65 -4.33 14.44
N VAL A 40 -4.56 -4.70 13.78
CA VAL A 40 -4.44 -5.94 13.01
C VAL A 40 -3.52 -6.91 13.76
N PRO A 41 -4.01 -8.09 14.21
CA PRO A 41 -3.18 -9.07 14.89
C PRO A 41 -2.01 -9.54 14.00
N PRO A 42 -0.78 -9.69 14.53
CA PRO A 42 0.40 -10.02 13.72
C PRO A 42 0.33 -11.33 12.92
N ARG A 43 -0.50 -12.27 13.39
CA ARG A 43 -0.69 -13.57 12.73
C ARG A 43 -1.82 -13.59 11.72
N LEU A 44 -2.74 -12.61 11.77
CA LEU A 44 -3.96 -12.62 10.94
C LEU A 44 -3.61 -12.74 9.45
N LEU A 45 -2.72 -11.89 8.96
CA LEU A 45 -2.33 -11.90 7.55
C LEU A 45 -1.58 -13.19 7.18
N ALA A 46 -0.67 -13.66 8.03
CA ALA A 46 0.11 -14.86 7.76
C ALA A 46 -0.73 -16.15 7.80
N GLU A 47 -1.82 -16.16 8.58
CA GLU A 47 -2.77 -17.27 8.64
C GLU A 47 -3.67 -17.31 7.40
N GLU A 48 -4.07 -16.14 6.88
CA GLU A 48 -5.03 -16.05 5.78
C GLU A 48 -4.35 -16.07 4.40
N PHE A 49 -3.24 -15.34 4.22
CA PHE A 49 -2.49 -15.27 2.95
C PHE A 49 -1.38 -16.33 2.86
N GLY A 50 -1.07 -16.99 3.97
CA GLY A 50 0.06 -17.91 4.10
C GLY A 50 1.35 -17.21 4.55
N ARG A 51 2.17 -17.94 5.33
CA ARG A 51 3.39 -17.40 5.96
C ARG A 51 4.46 -16.91 4.98
N GLY A 52 4.48 -17.46 3.77
CA GLY A 52 5.44 -17.11 2.72
C GLY A 52 4.93 -16.05 1.73
N SER A 53 3.77 -15.46 1.99
CA SER A 53 3.13 -14.45 1.13
C SER A 53 2.97 -13.11 1.86
N VAL A 54 3.59 -12.95 3.03
CA VAL A 54 3.53 -11.76 3.87
C VAL A 54 4.94 -11.29 4.14
N MET A 55 5.32 -10.19 3.51
CA MET A 55 6.62 -9.56 3.66
C MET A 55 6.68 -8.76 4.97
N ARG A 56 7.72 -9.03 5.75
CA ARG A 56 8.10 -8.24 6.93
C ARG A 56 9.44 -7.59 6.64
N PHE A 57 9.62 -6.40 7.19
CA PHE A 57 10.83 -5.61 7.01
C PHE A 57 11.61 -5.52 8.31
N GLU A 58 12.93 -5.54 8.22
CA GLU A 58 13.82 -5.34 9.36
C GLU A 58 14.14 -3.85 9.54
N ASP A 59 14.63 -3.46 10.71
CA ASP A 59 14.93 -2.04 10.99
C ASP A 59 15.99 -1.45 10.03
N VAL A 60 16.84 -2.30 9.45
CA VAL A 60 17.85 -1.95 8.43
C VAL A 60 17.26 -1.72 7.04
N ASP A 61 16.07 -2.24 6.79
CA ASP A 61 15.36 -2.11 5.52
C ASP A 61 14.60 -0.77 5.43
N PHE A 62 14.39 -0.10 6.56
CA PHE A 62 13.65 1.15 6.59
C PHE A 62 14.51 2.34 6.13
N PRO A 63 14.08 3.08 5.10
CA PRO A 63 14.77 4.29 4.69
C PRO A 63 14.75 5.34 5.81
N ALA A 64 15.71 6.25 5.79
CA ALA A 64 15.78 7.34 6.76
C ALA A 64 14.51 8.22 6.76
N ALA A 65 13.82 8.30 5.62
CA ALA A 65 12.56 9.02 5.46
C ALA A 65 11.40 8.44 6.28
N LEU A 66 11.41 7.13 6.60
CA LEU A 66 10.33 6.50 7.36
C LEU A 66 10.46 6.80 8.84
N THR A 67 10.12 7.98 9.35
CA THR A 67 10.26 8.27 10.80
C THR A 67 9.04 7.87 11.64
N HIS A 68 7.93 7.47 11.00
CA HIS A 68 6.70 7.10 11.69
C HIS A 68 6.82 5.74 12.41
N GLU A 69 7.14 5.79 13.71
CA GLU A 69 7.31 4.62 14.59
C GLU A 69 6.16 3.59 14.55
N PRO A 70 4.87 3.98 14.57
CA PRO A 70 3.78 3.00 14.45
C PRO A 70 3.83 2.20 13.14
N THR A 71 4.21 2.84 12.03
CA THR A 71 4.32 2.17 10.73
C THR A 71 5.52 1.22 10.70
N ARG A 72 6.69 1.64 11.22
CA ARG A 72 7.86 0.76 11.36
C ARG A 72 7.53 -0.51 12.12
N ARG A 73 6.90 -0.35 13.29
CA ARG A 73 6.48 -1.48 14.13
C ARG A 73 5.55 -2.43 13.37
N PHE A 74 4.56 -1.87 12.65
CA PHE A 74 3.62 -2.67 11.88
C PHE A 74 4.31 -3.49 10.78
N LEU A 75 5.19 -2.86 10.00
CA LEU A 75 5.91 -3.51 8.91
C LEU A 75 6.88 -4.59 9.41
N ARG A 76 7.44 -4.41 10.60
CA ARG A 76 8.34 -5.37 11.24
C ARG A 76 7.59 -6.56 11.86
N GLU A 77 6.51 -6.31 12.59
CA GLU A 77 5.84 -7.35 13.39
C GLU A 77 4.73 -8.06 12.60
N THR A 78 3.91 -7.29 11.88
CA THR A 78 2.75 -7.79 11.13
C THR A 78 3.10 -8.01 9.66
N GLY A 79 3.75 -7.03 9.02
CA GLY A 79 4.09 -7.05 7.60
C GLY A 79 2.92 -6.68 6.68
N LEU A 80 3.14 -6.81 5.38
CA LEU A 80 2.14 -6.62 4.32
C LEU A 80 2.08 -7.85 3.41
N PRO A 81 0.90 -8.19 2.85
CA PRO A 81 0.82 -9.21 1.80
C PRO A 81 1.68 -8.81 0.59
N GLU A 82 2.43 -9.75 0.04
CA GLU A 82 3.26 -9.50 -1.15
C GLU A 82 2.42 -9.25 -2.39
N GLU A 83 1.35 -10.03 -2.55
CA GLU A 83 0.44 -9.93 -3.68
C GLU A 83 -1.00 -10.21 -3.26
N HIS A 84 -1.90 -9.42 -3.82
CA HIS A 84 -3.35 -9.58 -3.78
C HIS A 84 -3.92 -9.10 -5.11
N ALA A 85 -5.15 -9.48 -5.45
CA ALA A 85 -5.78 -9.14 -6.73
C ALA A 85 -5.79 -7.63 -7.07
N LEU A 86 -5.63 -6.77 -6.07
CA LEU A 86 -5.69 -5.30 -6.17
C LEU A 86 -4.50 -4.60 -5.50
N PHE A 87 -3.45 -5.35 -5.17
CA PHE A 87 -2.24 -4.80 -4.58
C PHE A 87 -1.06 -5.72 -4.85
N ARG A 88 0.05 -5.15 -5.33
CA ARG A 88 1.33 -5.84 -5.40
C ARG A 88 2.39 -4.98 -4.72
N LEU A 89 3.05 -5.55 -3.72
CA LEU A 89 4.20 -4.94 -3.06
C LEU A 89 5.36 -4.92 -4.05
N ASP A 90 6.03 -3.77 -4.16
CA ASP A 90 7.26 -3.66 -4.94
C ASP A 90 8.43 -4.18 -4.10
N LEU A 91 9.09 -5.21 -4.62
CA LEU A 91 10.20 -5.90 -3.99
C LEU A 91 11.49 -5.78 -4.82
N ASP A 92 11.48 -5.05 -5.92
CA ASP A 92 12.65 -4.88 -6.79
C ASP A 92 13.74 -4.07 -6.07
N THR A 93 13.32 -3.12 -5.23
CA THR A 93 14.18 -2.37 -4.32
C THR A 93 13.47 -2.24 -2.97
N VAL A 94 14.24 -2.35 -1.89
CA VAL A 94 13.68 -2.29 -0.53
C VAL A 94 13.26 -0.86 -0.21
N LEU A 95 11.94 -0.62 -0.22
CA LEU A 95 11.28 0.63 0.21
C LEU A 95 11.97 1.91 -0.30
N PRO A 96 12.22 2.06 -1.61
CA PRO A 96 12.84 3.28 -2.14
C PRO A 96 11.91 4.48 -1.94
N THR A 97 12.49 5.64 -1.69
CA THR A 97 11.75 6.91 -1.83
C THR A 97 11.35 7.13 -3.29
N LEU A 98 10.33 7.95 -3.54
CA LEU A 98 9.87 8.28 -4.88
C LEU A 98 10.96 9.00 -5.69
N THR A 99 11.79 9.79 -5.00
CA THR A 99 13.00 10.40 -5.58
C THR A 99 14.02 9.33 -6.01
N GLU A 100 14.28 8.32 -5.19
CA GLU A 100 15.23 7.25 -5.51
C GLU A 100 14.73 6.37 -6.66
N SER A 101 13.44 6.03 -6.68
CA SER A 101 12.85 5.21 -7.75
C SER A 101 12.88 5.89 -9.12
N HIS A 102 12.91 7.22 -9.16
CA HIS A 102 12.99 8.02 -10.38
C HIS A 102 14.37 8.63 -10.64
N ALA A 103 15.42 8.20 -9.92
CA ALA A 103 16.77 8.77 -10.08
C ALA A 103 17.34 8.63 -11.51
N CYS A 104 16.86 7.68 -12.31
CA CYS A 104 17.26 7.46 -13.70
C CYS A 104 16.42 8.22 -14.73
N ASP A 105 15.30 8.85 -14.32
CA ASP A 105 14.46 9.68 -15.18
C ASP A 105 14.37 11.12 -14.64
N PRO A 106 15.31 11.99 -15.01
CA PRO A 106 15.33 13.37 -14.55
C PRO A 106 14.20 14.24 -15.16
N THR A 107 13.42 13.70 -16.10
CA THR A 107 12.31 14.41 -16.73
C THR A 107 10.97 14.17 -16.04
N ALA A 108 10.91 13.22 -15.09
CA ALA A 108 9.72 12.94 -14.31
C ALA A 108 9.36 14.14 -13.42
N GLU A 109 8.10 14.58 -13.52
CA GLU A 109 7.55 15.58 -12.61
C GLU A 109 7.19 14.92 -11.28
N LEU A 110 8.00 15.17 -10.24
CA LEU A 110 7.79 14.62 -8.92
C LEU A 110 7.13 15.63 -7.96
N PRO A 111 6.34 15.14 -6.98
CA PRO A 111 5.87 15.96 -5.87
C PRO A 111 7.03 16.63 -5.11
N ALA A 112 6.76 17.77 -4.48
CA ALA A 112 7.78 18.51 -3.72
C ALA A 112 8.35 17.73 -2.52
N ASP A 113 7.58 16.78 -1.99
CA ASP A 113 7.89 15.91 -0.86
C ASP A 113 8.26 14.47 -1.28
N ALA A 114 8.67 14.27 -2.54
CA ALA A 114 9.03 12.95 -3.08
C ALA A 114 10.14 12.21 -2.31
N ASP A 115 11.01 12.93 -1.60
CA ASP A 115 12.02 12.38 -0.69
C ASP A 115 11.43 11.77 0.59
N ARG A 116 10.19 12.11 0.93
CA ARG A 116 9.45 11.58 2.08
C ARG A 116 8.41 10.54 1.71
N LEU A 117 8.09 10.42 0.43
CA LEU A 117 7.14 9.46 -0.11
C LEU A 117 7.89 8.17 -0.46
N ILE A 118 7.57 7.08 0.23
CA ILE A 118 8.18 5.77 0.05
C ILE A 118 7.28 4.95 -0.88
N VAL A 119 7.86 4.36 -1.92
CA VAL A 119 7.14 3.47 -2.82
C VAL A 119 6.93 2.13 -2.10
N LEU A 120 5.68 1.76 -1.88
CA LEU A 120 5.32 0.45 -1.36
C LEU A 120 5.03 -0.54 -2.48
N GLY A 121 4.40 -0.09 -3.56
CA GLY A 121 3.91 -0.99 -4.58
C GLY A 121 2.87 -0.36 -5.48
N HIS A 122 1.96 -1.18 -6.00
CA HIS A 122 0.96 -0.79 -6.98
C HIS A 122 -0.40 -1.35 -6.59
N LEU A 123 -1.48 -0.56 -6.71
CA LEU A 123 -2.86 -1.06 -6.53
C LEU A 123 -3.40 -1.66 -7.83
N ASP A 124 -3.20 -0.93 -8.92
CA ASP A 124 -3.52 -1.29 -10.29
C ASP A 124 -2.62 -0.42 -11.17
N ALA A 125 -2.02 -0.95 -12.24
CA ALA A 125 -1.24 -0.07 -13.13
C ALA A 125 -2.21 0.94 -13.79
N PRO A 126 -1.97 2.27 -13.70
CA PRO A 126 -0.70 2.93 -13.36
C PRO A 126 -0.58 3.54 -11.93
N ASN A 127 -1.49 3.22 -11.00
CA ASN A 127 -1.52 3.74 -9.64
C ASN A 127 -0.44 3.12 -8.74
N VAL A 128 0.55 3.95 -8.40
CA VAL A 128 1.59 3.65 -7.42
C VAL A 128 1.06 3.96 -6.02
N LEU A 129 1.27 3.03 -5.10
CA LEU A 129 0.99 3.21 -3.68
C LEU A 129 2.22 3.79 -2.98
N LEU A 130 2.02 4.96 -2.38
CA LEU A 130 3.03 5.69 -1.64
C LEU A 130 2.72 5.72 -0.15
N LEU A 131 3.76 5.67 0.67
CA LEU A 131 3.72 5.86 2.11
C LEU A 131 4.45 7.15 2.46
N HIS A 132 3.76 8.11 3.10
CA HIS A 132 4.42 9.29 3.63
C HIS A 132 5.15 8.93 4.93
N GLY A 133 6.49 8.99 4.89
CA GLY A 133 7.35 8.42 5.93
C GLY A 133 7.24 9.06 7.31
N GLU A 134 6.84 10.34 7.38
CA GLU A 134 6.70 11.06 8.65
C GLU A 134 5.34 10.83 9.33
N THR A 135 4.27 10.72 8.55
CA THR A 135 2.88 10.68 9.04
C THR A 135 2.30 9.27 9.03
N GLY A 136 2.93 8.36 8.30
CA GLY A 136 2.42 7.01 8.08
C GLY A 136 1.24 6.92 7.11
N THR A 137 0.79 8.02 6.51
CA THR A 137 -0.38 8.05 5.62
C THR A 137 -0.08 7.45 4.26
N LEU A 138 -1.07 6.75 3.69
CA LEU A 138 -0.94 6.17 2.35
C LEU A 138 -1.58 7.08 1.31
N HIS A 139 -0.93 7.18 0.17
CA HIS A 139 -1.36 7.98 -0.98
C HIS A 139 -1.29 7.16 -2.25
N THR A 140 -2.11 7.52 -3.24
CA THR A 140 -1.98 7.07 -4.61
C THR A 140 -1.37 8.16 -5.46
N TRP A 141 -0.52 7.76 -6.39
CA TRP A 141 0.14 8.67 -7.32
C TRP A 141 0.30 8.00 -8.68
N THR A 142 0.29 8.81 -9.73
CA THR A 142 0.59 8.36 -11.09
C THR A 142 1.53 9.36 -11.76
N PRO A 143 2.43 8.93 -12.67
CA PRO A 143 3.26 9.86 -13.42
C PRO A 143 2.47 10.88 -14.26
N ALA A 144 1.24 10.53 -14.68
CA ALA A 144 0.38 11.40 -15.47
C ALA A 144 -0.33 12.48 -14.63
N ALA A 145 -0.41 12.30 -13.31
CA ALA A 145 -1.03 13.24 -12.38
C ALA A 145 -0.10 13.39 -11.17
N PRO A 146 0.86 14.35 -11.20
CA PRO A 146 1.98 14.38 -10.27
C PRO A 146 1.62 14.82 -8.84
N ILE A 147 0.32 14.97 -8.53
CA ILE A 147 -0.18 15.31 -7.20
C ILE A 147 -0.64 14.02 -6.51
N PRO A 148 0.00 13.58 -5.40
CA PRO A 148 -0.45 12.43 -4.64
C PRO A 148 -1.84 12.68 -4.02
N HIS A 149 -2.68 11.66 -4.02
CA HIS A 149 -4.01 11.69 -3.42
C HIS A 149 -4.04 10.79 -2.20
N ALA A 150 -4.53 11.29 -1.06
CA ALA A 150 -4.66 10.49 0.15
C ALA A 150 -5.60 9.29 -0.09
N LEU A 151 -5.14 8.10 0.32
CA LEU A 151 -5.86 6.85 0.16
C LEU A 151 -6.36 6.31 1.51
N THR A 152 -5.45 6.13 2.47
CA THR A 152 -5.80 5.65 3.81
C THR A 152 -4.96 6.33 4.88
N ALA A 153 -5.47 6.29 6.11
CA ALA A 153 -4.79 6.86 7.27
C ALA A 153 -3.42 6.21 7.56
N ASP A 154 -3.28 4.90 7.32
CA ASP A 154 -2.02 4.16 7.44
C ASP A 154 -2.09 2.73 6.84
N VAL A 155 -0.96 2.02 6.95
CA VAL A 155 -0.76 0.62 6.52
C VAL A 155 -1.68 -0.39 7.21
N SER A 156 -2.20 -0.10 8.40
CA SER A 156 -3.11 -1.02 9.10
C SER A 156 -4.47 -1.09 8.42
N VAL A 157 -4.97 0.06 7.93
CA VAL A 157 -6.22 0.14 7.17
C VAL A 157 -6.10 -0.62 5.85
N LEU A 158 -4.97 -0.45 5.15
CA LEU A 158 -4.70 -1.19 3.92
C LEU A 158 -4.68 -2.70 4.18
N ALA A 159 -3.89 -3.15 5.15
CA ALA A 159 -3.77 -4.57 5.47
C ALA A 159 -5.12 -5.19 5.85
N PHE A 160 -5.92 -4.47 6.65
CA PHE A 160 -7.26 -4.92 7.04
C PHE A 160 -8.22 -4.98 5.85
N ALA A 161 -8.20 -3.98 4.95
CA ALA A 161 -9.02 -3.99 3.74
C ALA A 161 -8.65 -5.12 2.78
N LEU A 162 -7.35 -5.38 2.58
CA LEU A 162 -6.87 -6.52 1.80
C LEU A 162 -7.34 -7.84 2.40
N TRP A 163 -7.28 -7.99 3.72
CA TRP A 163 -7.80 -9.16 4.43
C TRP A 163 -9.31 -9.35 4.23
N LEU A 164 -10.10 -8.29 4.36
CA LEU A 164 -11.55 -8.34 4.11
C LEU A 164 -11.87 -8.79 2.68
N LEU A 165 -11.16 -8.24 1.70
CA LEU A 165 -11.33 -8.60 0.28
C LEU A 165 -10.92 -10.04 0.01
N HIS A 166 -9.82 -10.50 0.60
CA HIS A 166 -9.36 -11.87 0.47
C HIS A 166 -10.42 -12.87 0.97
N ARG A 167 -11.05 -12.58 2.12
CA ARG A 167 -12.14 -13.42 2.66
C ARG A 167 -13.37 -13.47 1.76
N ASP A 168 -13.74 -12.34 1.14
CA ASP A 168 -14.85 -12.31 0.21
C ASP A 168 -14.55 -13.17 -1.03
N THR A 169 -13.32 -13.12 -1.56
CA THR A 169 -12.93 -13.96 -2.69
C THR A 169 -12.87 -15.45 -2.34
N ALA A 170 -12.42 -15.80 -1.13
CA ALA A 170 -12.36 -17.19 -0.66
C ALA A 170 -13.76 -17.78 -0.37
N ALA A 171 -14.74 -16.95 -0.01
CA ALA A 171 -16.11 -17.40 0.21
C ALA A 171 -16.89 -17.71 -1.08
N HIS A 172 -16.39 -17.25 -2.24
CA HIS A 172 -17.01 -17.42 -3.55
C HIS A 172 -16.18 -18.30 -4.51
N ALA A 173 -15.13 -18.95 -4.01
CA ALA A 173 -14.29 -19.91 -4.73
C ALA A 173 -14.70 -21.36 -4.44
#